data_AF-A0A9E4SM64-F1
#
_entry.id   AF-A0A9E4SM64-F1
#
_cell.length_a   1.000
_cell.length_b   1.000
_cell.length_c   1.000
_cell.angle_alpha   90.00
_cell.angle_beta   90.00
_cell.angle_gamma   90.00
#
_symmetry.space_group_name_H-M   'P 1'
#
loop_
_entity.id
_entity.type
_entity.pdbx_description
1 polymer ?
#
loop_
_entity_poly.entity_id
_entity_poly.type
_entity_poly.pdbx_seq_one_letter_code
_entity_poly.pdbx_strand_id
1 'polypeptide(L)'
;ALYNPPIRVAEEFAMLDCVSGGRLVAGFPVGTSMDTNYAYGENPATLREKYYEAHDLIIKAWTEPEPFAFNGKFTKLRYVNIWPRPLQKPHPPVWIPGGGSVETWEWTARKDYVYCYLSYSGYKRGITVMDGFWKEMERLGVDDNPYRAGFLQLVCVAETDEKAKELYAEHVDYFYKKCLHVYEGFSEAPGYRTIRTIKTGSTTQLGGAANRQRQSMGWDDYVEQGYIIAGSPETVIKNLRGAVEGLRVGHLMTLLQIGSMPKELTLKNTEMFATQVKPYLENMWDEYEDRWWPQPLERREVAGAASAGD
;
A
#
# COMPACT_ATOMS: atom_id res chain seq x y z
N ALA A 1 -10.13 -0.09 13.00
CA ALA A 1 -9.46 -0.26 14.32
C ALA A 1 -9.30 1.05 15.07
N LEU A 2 -8.68 2.06 14.45
CA LEU A 2 -8.37 3.35 15.09
C LEU A 2 -9.47 4.41 14.90
N TYR A 3 -10.42 4.15 14.00
CA TYR A 3 -11.61 4.98 13.78
C TYR A 3 -12.84 4.32 14.40
N ASN A 4 -13.68 5.14 15.04
CA ASN A 4 -14.87 4.70 15.75
C ASN A 4 -16.08 5.63 15.44
N PRO A 5 -17.22 5.10 14.97
CA PRO A 5 -17.43 3.71 14.56
C PRO A 5 -16.82 3.40 13.18
N PRO A 6 -16.43 2.15 12.90
CA PRO A 6 -15.92 1.75 11.58
C PRO A 6 -16.90 2.01 10.42
N ILE A 7 -18.20 2.14 10.69
CA ILE A 7 -19.21 2.43 9.67
C ILE A 7 -18.94 3.75 8.93
N ARG A 8 -18.27 4.71 9.58
CA ARG A 8 -17.89 5.98 8.95
C ARG A 8 -16.96 5.73 7.75
N VAL A 9 -16.01 4.81 7.92
CA VAL A 9 -15.10 4.39 6.84
C VAL A 9 -15.87 3.70 5.73
N ALA A 10 -16.87 2.86 6.07
CA ALA A 10 -17.71 2.21 5.07
C ALA A 10 -18.48 3.22 4.21
N GLU A 11 -19.08 4.23 4.82
CA GLU A 11 -19.82 5.31 4.14
C GLU A 11 -18.91 6.19 3.30
N GLU A 12 -17.75 6.61 3.83
CA GLU A 12 -16.80 7.48 3.13
C GLU A 12 -16.18 6.78 1.91
N PHE A 13 -15.82 5.50 2.04
CA PHE A 13 -15.33 4.72 0.90
C PHE A 13 -16.45 4.48 -0.13
N ALA A 14 -17.67 4.16 0.30
CA ALA A 14 -18.79 4.03 -0.63
C ALA A 14 -19.06 5.33 -1.40
N MET A 15 -18.98 6.47 -0.71
CA MET A 15 -19.12 7.79 -1.33
C MET A 15 -18.01 8.06 -2.36
N LEU A 16 -16.76 7.77 -2.01
CA LEU A 16 -15.62 7.91 -2.93
C LEU A 16 -15.77 6.98 -4.14
N ASP A 17 -16.24 5.76 -3.94
CA ASP A 17 -16.50 4.81 -5.02
C ASP A 17 -17.55 5.35 -6.00
N CYS A 18 -18.69 5.84 -5.49
CA CYS A 18 -19.72 6.47 -6.31
C CYS A 18 -19.21 7.72 -7.06
N VAL A 19 -18.56 8.66 -6.36
CA VAL A 19 -18.07 9.92 -6.94
C VAL A 19 -16.98 9.67 -7.99
N SER A 20 -16.16 8.64 -7.77
CA SER A 20 -15.10 8.27 -8.70
C SER A 20 -15.61 7.50 -9.93
N GLY A 21 -16.85 7.00 -9.92
CA GLY A 21 -17.39 6.13 -10.97
C GLY A 21 -16.83 4.72 -10.91
N GLY A 22 -16.57 4.19 -9.70
CA GLY A 22 -16.10 2.82 -9.52
C GLY A 22 -14.59 2.65 -9.65
N ARG A 23 -13.80 3.70 -9.39
CA ARG A 23 -12.32 3.66 -9.49
C ARG A 23 -11.63 3.46 -8.15
N LEU A 24 -12.39 3.25 -7.08
CA LEU A 24 -11.81 3.11 -5.75
C LEU A 24 -11.13 1.76 -5.59
N VAL A 25 -9.92 1.78 -5.05
CA VAL A 25 -9.29 0.65 -4.36
C VAL A 25 -9.34 0.95 -2.87
N ALA A 26 -9.97 0.06 -2.10
CA ALA A 26 -10.12 0.21 -0.66
C ALA A 26 -8.86 -0.27 0.07
N GLY A 27 -7.99 0.68 0.43
CA GLY A 27 -6.81 0.42 1.25
C GLY A 27 -7.13 0.34 2.75
N PHE A 28 -6.83 -0.79 3.40
CA PHE A 28 -6.99 -0.92 4.86
C PHE A 28 -5.66 -1.16 5.56
N PRO A 29 -4.90 -0.12 5.95
CA PRO A 29 -3.71 -0.31 6.75
C PRO A 29 -4.07 -0.76 8.17
N VAL A 30 -3.26 -1.64 8.77
CA VAL A 30 -3.37 -1.99 10.20
C VAL A 30 -3.06 -0.77 11.09
N GLY A 31 -2.26 0.17 10.58
CA GLY A 31 -1.70 1.31 11.32
C GLY A 31 -0.27 1.01 11.78
N THR A 32 0.45 2.02 12.25
CA THR A 32 1.76 1.84 12.89
C THR A 32 1.64 1.69 14.40
N SER A 33 2.73 1.28 15.06
CA SER A 33 2.84 1.35 16.52
C SER A 33 2.50 2.76 16.98
N MET A 34 3.17 3.78 16.41
CA MET A 34 2.98 5.18 16.78
C MET A 34 1.53 5.64 16.73
N ASP A 35 0.84 5.35 15.63
CA ASP A 35 -0.56 5.73 15.48
C ASP A 35 -1.39 5.09 16.60
N THR A 36 -1.21 3.79 16.79
CA THR A 36 -2.03 2.99 17.70
C THR A 36 -1.91 3.48 19.14
N ASN A 37 -0.72 3.50 19.71
CA ASN A 37 -0.53 3.75 21.14
C ASN A 37 -0.32 5.23 21.49
N TYR A 38 0.40 6.01 20.68
CA TYR A 38 0.71 7.40 21.01
C TYR A 38 -0.33 8.37 20.47
N ALA A 39 -0.74 8.23 19.20
CA ALA A 39 -1.69 9.17 18.61
C ALA A 39 -3.13 8.90 19.08
N TYR A 40 -3.55 7.63 19.09
CA TYR A 40 -4.93 7.25 19.42
C TYR A 40 -5.10 6.63 20.81
N GLY A 41 -4.02 6.36 21.55
CA GLY A 41 -4.12 5.81 22.91
C GLY A 41 -4.70 4.40 22.99
N GLU A 42 -4.72 3.65 21.88
CA GLU A 42 -5.29 2.32 21.78
C GLU A 42 -4.31 1.25 22.26
N ASN A 43 -4.84 0.16 22.84
CA ASN A 43 -4.02 -0.95 23.31
C ASN A 43 -3.46 -1.75 22.11
N PRO A 44 -2.13 -1.75 21.89
CA PRO A 44 -1.52 -2.45 20.75
C PRO A 44 -1.81 -3.95 20.70
N ALA A 45 -1.95 -4.60 21.87
CA ALA A 45 -2.20 -6.03 21.95
C ALA A 45 -3.59 -6.43 21.40
N THR A 46 -4.53 -5.48 21.35
CA THR A 46 -5.89 -5.71 20.82
C THR A 46 -6.07 -5.21 19.39
N LEU A 47 -5.06 -4.54 18.83
CA LEU A 47 -5.16 -3.83 17.56
C LEU A 47 -5.64 -4.73 16.41
N ARG A 48 -5.03 -5.90 16.26
CA ARG A 48 -5.33 -6.83 15.14
C ARG A 48 -6.74 -7.39 15.22
N GLU A 49 -7.18 -7.80 16.41
CA GLU A 49 -8.55 -8.29 16.59
C GLU A 49 -9.57 -7.18 16.29
N LYS A 50 -9.33 -5.96 16.79
CA LYS A 50 -10.18 -4.79 16.53
C LYS A 50 -10.16 -4.40 15.05
N TYR A 51 -9.03 -4.57 14.38
CA TYR A 51 -8.88 -4.33 12.95
C TYR A 51 -9.68 -5.34 12.12
N TYR A 52 -9.56 -6.65 12.38
CA TYR A 52 -10.33 -7.67 11.66
C TYR A 52 -11.84 -7.54 11.90
N GLU A 53 -12.27 -7.27 13.13
CA GLU A 53 -13.70 -7.05 13.42
C GLU A 53 -14.24 -5.80 12.69
N ALA A 54 -13.49 -4.70 12.71
CA ALA A 54 -13.87 -3.48 12.00
C ALA A 54 -13.95 -3.70 10.49
N HIS A 55 -12.99 -4.45 9.93
CA HIS A 55 -13.01 -4.84 8.53
C HIS A 55 -14.26 -5.67 8.20
N ASP A 56 -14.54 -6.72 8.97
CA ASP A 56 -15.68 -7.60 8.70
C ASP A 56 -17.02 -6.85 8.80
N LEU A 57 -17.13 -5.87 9.73
CA LEU A 57 -18.27 -4.95 9.77
C LEU A 57 -18.38 -4.11 8.49
N ILE A 58 -17.28 -3.54 8.00
CA ILE A 58 -17.27 -2.71 6.79
C ILE A 58 -17.67 -3.54 5.56
N ILE A 59 -17.07 -4.72 5.37
CA ILE A 59 -17.42 -5.61 4.25
C ILE A 59 -18.88 -6.02 4.32
N LYS A 60 -19.38 -6.38 5.52
CA LYS A 60 -20.80 -6.70 5.69
C LYS A 60 -21.70 -5.50 5.40
N ALA A 61 -21.32 -4.30 5.83
CA ALA A 61 -22.05 -3.08 5.53
C ALA A 61 -22.13 -2.79 4.02
N TRP A 62 -21.11 -3.14 3.24
CA TRP A 62 -21.12 -2.98 1.77
C TRP A 62 -21.88 -4.07 1.02
N THR A 63 -22.00 -5.27 1.58
CA THR A 63 -22.51 -6.46 0.87
C THR A 63 -23.90 -6.91 1.31
N GLU A 64 -24.29 -6.68 2.56
CA GLU A 64 -25.59 -7.09 3.07
C GLU A 64 -26.69 -6.19 2.48
N PRO A 65 -27.70 -6.73 1.77
CA PRO A 65 -28.75 -5.92 1.15
C PRO A 65 -29.68 -5.29 2.18
N GLU A 66 -29.97 -6.00 3.27
CA GLU A 66 -30.89 -5.57 4.31
C GLU A 66 -30.17 -4.97 5.53
N PRO A 67 -30.81 -4.06 6.29
CA PRO A 67 -30.27 -3.59 7.55
C PRO A 67 -30.02 -4.74 8.53
N PHE A 68 -28.93 -4.65 9.30
CA PHE A 68 -28.56 -5.71 10.25
C PHE A 68 -28.06 -5.14 11.58
N ALA A 69 -28.10 -5.97 12.63
CA ALA A 69 -27.41 -5.70 13.88
C ALA A 69 -25.99 -6.28 13.84
N PHE A 70 -25.02 -5.58 14.42
CA PHE A 70 -23.65 -6.05 14.60
C PHE A 70 -23.29 -6.06 16.08
N ASN A 71 -23.04 -7.24 16.64
CA ASN A 71 -22.72 -7.42 18.05
C ASN A 71 -21.32 -8.03 18.21
N GLY A 72 -20.31 -7.27 17.80
CA GLY A 72 -18.90 -7.64 17.93
C GLY A 72 -18.34 -7.44 19.33
N LYS A 73 -17.10 -7.89 19.54
CA LYS A 73 -16.35 -7.69 20.78
C LYS A 73 -16.11 -6.19 21.02
N PHE A 74 -15.70 -5.45 19.98
CA PHE A 74 -15.34 -4.04 20.08
C PHE A 74 -16.45 -3.08 19.63
N THR A 75 -17.25 -3.46 18.64
CA THR A 75 -18.32 -2.62 18.07
C THR A 75 -19.68 -3.26 18.27
N LYS A 76 -20.63 -2.50 18.80
CA LYS A 76 -22.01 -2.95 19.03
C LYS A 76 -22.98 -1.93 18.44
N LEU A 77 -23.64 -2.31 17.35
CA LEU A 77 -24.59 -1.48 16.61
C LEU A 77 -25.90 -2.26 16.46
N ARG A 78 -27.00 -1.68 16.94
CA ARG A 78 -28.33 -2.31 16.84
C ARG A 78 -28.91 -2.25 15.42
N TYR A 79 -28.42 -1.33 14.61
CA TYR A 79 -28.91 -1.08 13.27
C TYR A 79 -27.78 -0.52 12.41
N VAL A 80 -27.36 -1.27 11.39
CA VAL A 80 -26.35 -0.90 10.40
C VAL A 80 -27.04 -0.81 9.05
N ASN A 81 -27.02 0.39 8.47
CA ASN A 81 -27.60 0.69 7.16
C ASN A 81 -26.85 1.91 6.58
N ILE A 82 -25.81 1.65 5.80
CA ILE A 82 -24.95 2.71 5.26
C ILE A 82 -25.54 3.30 3.97
N TRP A 83 -25.35 4.60 3.79
CA TRP A 83 -25.66 5.31 2.55
C TRP A 83 -24.55 6.32 2.21
N PRO A 84 -24.09 6.39 0.95
CA PRO A 84 -24.47 5.55 -0.18
C PRO A 84 -23.90 4.12 -0.07
N ARG A 85 -24.32 3.22 -0.97
CA ARG A 85 -23.72 1.90 -1.15
C ARG A 85 -22.62 1.97 -2.22
N PRO A 86 -21.57 1.13 -2.16
CA PRO A 86 -20.58 1.10 -3.21
C PRO A 86 -21.19 0.75 -4.57
N LEU A 87 -20.63 1.39 -5.59
CA LEU A 87 -20.98 1.19 -6.99
C LEU A 87 -20.43 -0.17 -7.47
N GLN A 88 -19.15 -0.44 -7.20
CA GLN A 88 -18.49 -1.70 -7.53
C GLN A 88 -19.12 -2.87 -6.75
N LYS A 89 -19.22 -4.04 -7.41
CA LYS A 89 -19.80 -5.27 -6.84
C LYS A 89 -18.76 -6.38 -6.73
N PRO A 90 -18.77 -7.19 -5.66
CA PRO A 90 -19.62 -7.06 -4.46
C PRO A 90 -19.27 -5.83 -3.59
N HIS A 91 -18.05 -5.31 -3.73
CA HIS A 91 -17.54 -4.09 -3.12
C HIS A 91 -16.28 -3.64 -3.91
N PRO A 92 -15.71 -2.45 -3.64
CA PRO A 92 -14.42 -2.05 -4.22
C PRO A 92 -13.32 -3.07 -3.89
N PRO A 93 -12.33 -3.30 -4.77
CA PRO A 93 -11.21 -4.18 -4.48
C PRO A 93 -10.47 -3.75 -3.21
N VAL A 94 -10.03 -4.72 -2.42
CA VAL A 94 -9.39 -4.47 -1.13
C VAL A 94 -7.90 -4.76 -1.23
N TRP A 95 -7.09 -3.76 -0.88
CA TRP A 95 -5.64 -3.84 -0.85
C TRP A 95 -5.15 -3.60 0.57
N ILE A 96 -4.26 -4.45 1.06
CA ILE A 96 -3.80 -4.43 2.45
C ILE A 96 -2.32 -4.04 2.50
N PRO A 97 -2.01 -2.80 2.91
CA PRO A 97 -0.65 -2.39 3.16
C PRO A 97 -0.07 -3.11 4.38
N GLY A 98 1.17 -3.57 4.30
CA GLY A 98 1.86 -4.10 5.48
C GLY A 98 3.37 -4.15 5.33
N GLY A 99 4.07 -4.28 6.45
CA GLY A 99 5.54 -4.27 6.52
C GLY A 99 6.21 -5.63 6.61
N GLY A 100 5.52 -6.72 6.25
CA GLY A 100 6.07 -8.09 6.25
C GLY A 100 5.66 -8.97 7.45
N SER A 101 4.53 -8.69 8.10
CA SER A 101 4.01 -9.55 9.17
C SER A 101 3.25 -10.76 8.63
N VAL A 102 3.59 -11.95 9.12
CA VAL A 102 3.02 -13.22 8.65
C VAL A 102 1.51 -13.32 8.87
N GLU A 103 0.95 -12.64 9.88
CA GLU A 103 -0.52 -12.60 10.07
C GLU A 103 -1.21 -11.87 8.95
N THR A 104 -0.58 -10.84 8.39
CA THR A 104 -1.16 -10.07 7.29
C THR A 104 -1.10 -10.87 6.01
N TRP A 105 0.02 -11.57 5.74
CA TRP A 105 0.13 -12.48 4.60
C TRP A 105 -0.94 -13.58 4.63
N GLU A 106 -1.09 -14.26 5.77
CA GLU A 106 -2.11 -15.30 5.92
C GLU A 106 -3.52 -14.73 5.76
N TRP A 107 -3.79 -13.55 6.33
CA TRP A 107 -5.11 -12.94 6.26
C TRP A 107 -5.46 -12.47 4.84
N THR A 108 -4.52 -11.85 4.12
CA THR A 108 -4.72 -11.45 2.71
C THR A 108 -4.96 -12.66 1.82
N ALA A 109 -4.23 -13.76 2.03
CA ALA A 109 -4.45 -15.01 1.29
C ALA A 109 -5.86 -15.56 1.52
N ARG A 110 -6.30 -15.64 2.78
CA ARG A 110 -7.63 -16.18 3.13
C ARG A 110 -8.80 -15.33 2.64
N LYS A 111 -8.62 -14.01 2.57
CA LYS A 111 -9.64 -13.06 2.09
C LYS A 111 -9.57 -12.82 0.58
N ASP A 112 -8.59 -13.40 -0.10
CA ASP A 112 -8.22 -13.13 -1.50
C ASP A 112 -8.04 -11.63 -1.79
N TYR A 113 -7.22 -10.97 -0.97
CA TYR A 113 -6.85 -9.56 -1.12
C TYR A 113 -5.43 -9.38 -1.62
N VAL A 114 -5.15 -8.20 -2.19
CA VAL A 114 -3.79 -7.82 -2.56
C VAL A 114 -3.00 -7.48 -1.31
N TYR A 115 -1.83 -8.10 -1.16
CA TYR A 115 -0.84 -7.67 -0.18
C TYR A 115 0.07 -6.61 -0.79
N CYS A 116 0.06 -5.40 -0.21
CA CYS A 116 0.88 -4.29 -0.66
C CYS A 116 2.06 -4.12 0.30
N TYR A 117 3.25 -4.57 -0.11
CA TYR A 117 4.45 -4.36 0.70
C TYR A 117 4.94 -2.92 0.59
N LEU A 118 4.74 -2.16 1.67
CA LEU A 118 5.29 -0.82 1.81
C LEU A 118 6.70 -0.93 2.44
N SER A 119 7.72 -0.81 1.60
CA SER A 119 9.12 -0.83 2.01
C SER A 119 9.77 0.53 1.81
N TYR A 120 10.47 1.01 2.85
CA TYR A 120 11.42 2.13 2.74
C TYR A 120 12.86 1.65 2.89
N SER A 121 13.09 0.36 2.67
CA SER A 121 14.40 -0.30 2.72
C SER A 121 14.83 -0.88 1.38
N GLY A 122 14.11 -0.53 0.33
CA GLY A 122 14.42 -0.89 -1.05
C GLY A 122 13.91 -2.26 -1.49
N TYR A 123 13.84 -2.45 -2.81
CA TYR A 123 13.34 -3.69 -3.41
C TYR A 123 14.29 -4.87 -3.16
N LYS A 124 15.61 -4.65 -3.12
CA LYS A 124 16.58 -5.74 -2.92
C LYS A 124 16.37 -6.47 -1.60
N ARG A 125 16.18 -5.73 -0.52
CA ARG A 125 15.75 -6.31 0.77
C ARG A 125 14.33 -6.85 0.69
N GLY A 126 13.47 -6.20 -0.10
CA GLY A 126 12.10 -6.63 -0.25
C GLY A 126 11.93 -7.97 -0.94
N ILE A 127 12.84 -8.38 -1.82
CA ILE A 127 12.85 -9.72 -2.42
C ILE A 127 12.84 -10.78 -1.32
N THR A 128 13.74 -10.69 -0.34
CA THR A 128 13.77 -11.66 0.78
C THR A 128 12.48 -11.69 1.59
N VAL A 129 11.82 -10.55 1.76
CA VAL A 129 10.54 -10.47 2.48
C VAL A 129 9.42 -11.09 1.64
N MET A 130 9.39 -10.79 0.34
CA MET A 130 8.41 -11.32 -0.61
C MET A 130 8.59 -12.82 -0.87
N ASP A 131 9.81 -13.36 -0.83
CA ASP A 131 10.06 -14.80 -0.84
C ASP A 131 9.33 -15.49 0.33
N GLY A 132 9.31 -14.85 1.49
CA GLY A 132 8.55 -15.33 2.65
C GLY A 132 7.03 -15.28 2.41
N PHE A 133 6.53 -14.22 1.79
CA PHE A 133 5.12 -14.11 1.39
C PHE A 133 4.74 -15.22 0.39
N TRP A 134 5.53 -15.45 -0.66
CA TRP A 134 5.24 -16.46 -1.67
C TRP A 134 5.32 -17.89 -1.12
N LYS A 135 6.27 -18.18 -0.23
CA LYS A 135 6.29 -19.46 0.51
C LYS A 135 5.05 -19.65 1.37
N GLU A 136 4.53 -18.57 1.95
CA GLU A 136 3.29 -18.64 2.72
C GLU A 136 2.07 -18.86 1.81
N MET A 137 2.05 -18.29 0.60
CA MET A 137 1.00 -18.56 -0.40
C MET A 137 1.00 -20.03 -0.80
N GLU A 138 2.18 -20.59 -1.11
CA GLU A 138 2.37 -22.01 -1.41
C GLU A 138 1.90 -22.90 -0.25
N ARG A 139 2.32 -22.58 0.99
CA ARG A 139 1.92 -23.32 2.19
C ARG A 139 0.40 -23.32 2.42
N LEU A 140 -0.28 -22.23 2.05
CA LEU A 140 -1.73 -22.09 2.16
C LEU A 140 -2.49 -22.68 0.96
N GLY A 141 -1.79 -23.09 -0.10
CA GLY A 141 -2.39 -23.65 -1.31
C GLY A 141 -3.17 -22.61 -2.14
N VAL A 142 -2.80 -21.33 -2.05
CA VAL A 142 -3.38 -20.28 -2.91
C VAL A 142 -2.49 -20.07 -4.14
N ASP A 143 -3.09 -19.58 -5.23
CA ASP A 143 -2.37 -19.38 -6.50
C ASP A 143 -1.21 -18.37 -6.38
N ASP A 144 -0.26 -18.49 -7.29
CA ASP A 144 0.95 -17.67 -7.37
C ASP A 144 0.78 -16.46 -8.32
N ASN A 145 -0.46 -16.02 -8.58
CA ASN A 145 -0.74 -14.90 -9.47
C ASN A 145 -0.04 -13.62 -8.96
N PRO A 146 0.86 -12.99 -9.74
CA PRO A 146 1.63 -11.84 -9.31
C PRO A 146 0.76 -10.65 -8.89
N TYR A 147 -0.44 -10.49 -9.44
CA TYR A 147 -1.38 -9.42 -9.09
C TYR A 147 -1.92 -9.51 -7.67
N ARG A 148 -1.75 -10.63 -6.94
CA ARG A 148 -2.06 -10.65 -5.49
C ARG A 148 -1.06 -9.87 -4.64
N ALA A 149 0.00 -9.37 -5.23
CA ALA A 149 1.05 -8.66 -4.54
C ALA A 149 1.38 -7.33 -5.22
N GLY A 150 1.65 -6.33 -4.38
CA GLY A 150 2.20 -5.06 -4.82
C GLY A 150 3.36 -4.58 -3.98
N PHE A 151 4.15 -3.66 -4.53
CA PHE A 151 5.34 -3.11 -3.86
C PHE A 151 5.45 -1.60 -4.09
N LEU A 152 5.83 -0.86 -3.04
CA LEU A 152 6.14 0.57 -3.14
C LEU A 152 7.61 0.79 -3.46
N GLN A 153 7.90 1.48 -4.56
CA GLN A 153 9.26 1.85 -4.95
C GLN A 153 9.38 3.37 -5.17
N LEU A 154 10.44 3.97 -4.64
CA LEU A 154 10.82 5.35 -4.92
C LEU A 154 11.56 5.41 -6.26
N VAL A 155 11.13 6.29 -7.15
CA VAL A 155 11.66 6.37 -8.52
C VAL A 155 12.01 7.80 -8.91
N CYS A 156 13.23 7.98 -9.43
CA CYS A 156 13.75 9.25 -9.91
C CYS A 156 14.26 9.13 -11.35
N VAL A 157 13.60 9.77 -12.31
CA VAL A 157 13.96 9.74 -13.73
C VAL A 157 14.57 11.08 -14.13
N ALA A 158 15.73 11.06 -14.77
CA ALA A 158 16.37 12.22 -15.38
C ALA A 158 16.93 11.84 -16.75
N GLU A 159 17.52 12.80 -17.46
CA GLU A 159 18.09 12.58 -18.80
C GLU A 159 19.29 11.61 -18.77
N THR A 160 20.08 11.64 -17.69
CA THR A 160 21.21 10.73 -17.46
C THR A 160 21.29 10.34 -15.98
N ASP A 161 22.08 9.31 -15.68
CA ASP A 161 22.33 8.86 -14.30
C ASP A 161 22.97 9.95 -13.44
N GLU A 162 23.91 10.72 -14.00
CA GLU A 162 24.55 11.85 -13.31
C GLU A 162 23.55 12.96 -13.01
N LYS A 163 22.66 13.27 -13.98
CA LYS A 163 21.66 14.31 -13.79
C LYS A 163 20.63 13.92 -12.74
N ALA A 164 20.31 12.63 -12.61
CA ALA A 164 19.45 12.15 -11.53
C ALA A 164 20.06 12.44 -10.16
N LYS A 165 21.36 12.19 -9.96
CA LYS A 165 22.06 12.53 -8.72
C LYS A 165 22.00 14.03 -8.42
N GLU A 166 22.32 14.86 -9.42
CA GLU A 166 22.31 16.32 -9.27
C GLU A 166 20.93 16.84 -8.85
N LEU A 167 19.86 16.33 -9.47
CA LEU A 167 18.51 16.83 -9.25
C LEU A 167 17.86 16.31 -7.95
N TYR A 168 18.12 15.06 -7.58
CA TYR A 168 17.30 14.38 -6.57
C TYR A 168 18.03 14.06 -5.26
N ALA A 169 19.37 14.13 -5.21
CA ALA A 169 20.12 13.65 -4.05
C ALA A 169 19.74 14.35 -2.74
N GLU A 170 19.63 15.66 -2.73
CA GLU A 170 19.24 16.42 -1.53
C GLU A 170 17.83 16.04 -1.05
N HIS A 171 16.90 15.86 -1.98
CA HIS A 171 15.50 15.55 -1.66
C HIS A 171 15.34 14.13 -1.12
N VAL A 172 16.07 13.17 -1.68
CA VAL A 172 16.15 11.80 -1.18
C VAL A 172 16.77 11.78 0.22
N ASP A 173 17.86 12.52 0.42
CA ASP A 173 18.50 12.62 1.74
C ASP A 173 17.56 13.23 2.78
N TYR A 174 16.85 14.31 2.42
CA TYR A 174 15.84 14.90 3.29
C TYR A 174 14.76 13.88 3.66
N PHE A 175 14.24 13.12 2.69
CA PHE A 175 13.23 12.09 2.94
C PHE A 175 13.72 11.04 3.94
N TYR A 176 14.86 10.40 3.68
CA TYR A 176 15.36 9.30 4.51
C TYR A 176 15.91 9.77 5.86
N LYS A 177 16.56 10.94 5.92
CA LYS A 177 17.19 11.45 7.14
C LYS A 177 16.24 12.25 8.02
N LYS A 178 15.16 12.84 7.47
CA LYS A 178 14.21 13.68 8.22
C LYS A 178 12.79 13.13 8.22
N CYS A 179 12.18 12.87 7.06
CA CYS A 179 10.76 12.50 7.00
C CYS A 179 10.46 11.13 7.65
N LEU A 180 11.39 10.17 7.55
CA LEU A 180 11.23 8.85 8.16
C LEU A 180 11.75 8.76 9.60
N HIS A 181 12.06 9.90 10.23
CA HIS A 181 12.52 9.91 11.61
C HIS A 181 11.36 9.61 12.57
N VAL A 182 11.46 8.46 13.22
CA VAL A 182 10.55 8.03 14.28
C VAL A 182 11.33 7.88 15.57
N TYR A 183 10.86 8.54 16.64
CA TYR A 183 11.43 8.34 17.98
C TYR A 183 11.36 6.86 18.37
N GLU A 184 12.46 6.31 18.91
CA GLU A 184 12.62 4.88 19.15
C GLU A 184 11.53 4.31 20.07
N GLY A 185 11.16 5.03 21.13
CA GLY A 185 10.09 4.62 22.02
C GLY A 185 8.74 4.48 21.32
N PHE A 186 8.53 5.18 20.20
CA PHE A 186 7.28 5.14 19.46
C PHE A 186 7.22 4.01 18.42
N SER A 187 8.38 3.55 17.98
CA SER A 187 8.49 2.60 16.86
C SER A 187 7.90 1.21 17.16
N GLU A 188 7.99 0.74 18.40
CA GLU A 188 7.77 -0.67 18.74
C GLU A 188 7.21 -0.84 20.17
N ALA A 189 5.97 -0.41 20.42
CA ALA A 189 5.38 -0.65 21.74
C ALA A 189 5.10 -2.14 22.00
N PRO A 190 5.22 -2.60 23.26
CA PRO A 190 4.87 -3.96 23.64
C PRO A 190 3.45 -4.34 23.18
N GLY A 191 3.33 -5.52 22.57
CA GLY A 191 2.07 -6.06 22.07
C GLY A 191 1.67 -5.63 20.66
N TYR A 192 2.36 -4.67 20.03
CA TYR A 192 2.06 -4.25 18.65
C TYR A 192 2.33 -5.35 17.61
N ARG A 193 3.52 -5.97 17.68
CA ARG A 193 3.84 -7.15 16.86
C ARG A 193 3.46 -8.42 17.60
N THR A 194 2.99 -9.40 16.83
CA THR A 194 2.69 -10.73 17.34
C THR A 194 3.98 -11.49 17.65
N ILE A 195 3.89 -12.47 18.56
CA ILE A 195 5.00 -13.37 18.87
C ILE A 195 5.43 -14.15 17.62
N ARG A 196 4.49 -14.55 16.76
CA ARG A 196 4.78 -15.30 15.54
C ARG A 196 5.63 -14.49 14.55
N THR A 197 5.28 -13.22 14.30
CA THR A 197 6.12 -12.31 13.49
C THR A 197 7.45 -11.97 14.16
N ILE A 198 7.52 -11.88 15.50
CA ILE A 198 8.81 -11.66 16.18
C ILE A 198 9.75 -12.86 15.97
N LYS A 199 9.22 -14.09 16.03
CA LYS A 199 9.99 -15.34 15.87
C LYS A 199 10.57 -15.54 14.47
N THR A 200 10.08 -14.85 13.45
CA THR A 200 10.69 -14.90 12.10
C THR A 200 12.00 -14.13 12.00
N GLY A 201 12.37 -13.37 13.05
CA GLY A 201 13.53 -12.48 13.02
C GLY A 201 13.29 -11.17 12.25
N SER A 202 12.04 -10.93 11.79
CA SER A 202 11.69 -9.69 11.10
C SER A 202 11.92 -8.48 12.00
N THR A 203 12.73 -7.52 11.54
CA THR A 203 13.01 -6.28 12.25
C THR A 203 12.08 -5.16 11.80
N THR A 204 11.83 -4.20 12.68
CA THR A 204 11.06 -3.00 12.33
C THR A 204 11.80 -2.16 11.30
N GLN A 205 11.05 -1.51 10.40
CA GLN A 205 11.59 -0.55 9.42
C GLN A 205 11.79 0.84 10.04
N LEU A 206 11.31 1.04 11.27
CA LEU A 206 11.31 2.29 12.01
C LEU A 206 12.17 2.16 13.29
N GLY A 207 12.37 3.26 14.01
CA GLY A 207 13.11 3.24 15.28
C GLY A 207 14.61 3.39 15.16
N GLY A 208 15.32 3.22 16.29
CA GLY A 208 16.70 3.67 16.48
C GLY A 208 17.70 3.07 15.49
N ALA A 209 17.68 1.75 15.29
CA ALA A 209 18.61 1.07 14.39
C ALA A 209 18.41 1.48 12.92
N ALA A 210 17.16 1.48 12.46
CA ALA A 210 16.82 1.91 11.09
C ALA A 210 17.17 3.39 10.87
N ASN A 211 16.94 4.24 11.87
CA ASN A 211 17.34 5.65 11.82
C ASN A 211 18.86 5.79 11.69
N ARG A 212 19.65 5.10 12.53
CA ARG A 212 21.13 5.17 12.46
C ARG A 212 21.65 4.73 11.08
N GLN A 213 21.11 3.64 10.53
CA GLN A 213 21.47 3.18 9.19
C GLN A 213 21.19 4.25 8.13
N ARG A 214 19.99 4.86 8.13
CA ARG A 214 19.65 5.91 7.16
C ARG A 214 20.52 7.17 7.31
N GLN A 215 20.92 7.54 8.54
CA GLN A 215 21.79 8.69 8.75
C GLN A 215 23.19 8.51 8.17
N SER A 216 23.68 7.26 8.07
CA SER A 216 25.01 6.98 7.50
C SER A 216 25.03 6.84 5.98
N MET A 217 23.88 6.85 5.31
CA MET A 217 23.77 6.64 3.87
C MET A 217 23.88 7.95 3.08
N GLY A 218 24.38 7.83 1.84
CA GLY A 218 24.29 8.85 0.80
C GLY A 218 23.61 8.33 -0.47
N TRP A 219 23.61 9.15 -1.52
CA TRP A 219 22.98 8.83 -2.81
C TRP A 219 23.38 7.46 -3.36
N ASP A 220 24.69 7.20 -3.42
CA ASP A 220 25.22 5.98 -4.02
C ASP A 220 24.78 4.74 -3.22
N ASP A 221 24.72 4.84 -1.87
CA ASP A 221 24.17 3.77 -1.02
C ASP A 221 22.69 3.52 -1.29
N TYR A 222 21.87 4.56 -1.47
CA TYR A 222 20.44 4.38 -1.73
C TYR A 222 20.20 3.69 -3.08
N VAL A 223 20.97 4.03 -4.11
CA VAL A 223 20.87 3.39 -5.43
C VAL A 223 21.39 1.95 -5.36
N GLU A 224 22.58 1.74 -4.79
CA GLU A 224 23.22 0.42 -4.71
C GLU A 224 22.39 -0.56 -3.87
N GLN A 225 21.85 -0.13 -2.73
CA GLN A 225 21.01 -0.98 -1.88
C GLN A 225 19.55 -1.06 -2.38
N GLY A 226 19.20 -0.32 -3.44
CA GLY A 226 17.88 -0.36 -4.08
C GLY A 226 16.77 0.35 -3.30
N TYR A 227 17.12 1.24 -2.36
CA TYR A 227 16.17 2.10 -1.64
C TYR A 227 15.42 2.99 -2.63
N ILE A 228 16.14 3.53 -3.60
CA ILE A 228 15.60 4.25 -4.75
C ILE A 228 16.01 3.54 -6.04
N ILE A 229 15.22 3.71 -7.10
CA ILE A 229 15.65 3.42 -8.46
C ILE A 229 15.74 4.76 -9.19
N ALA A 230 16.96 5.17 -9.52
CA ALA A 230 17.23 6.49 -10.06
C ALA A 230 18.19 6.42 -11.26
N GLY A 231 17.93 7.23 -12.29
CA GLY A 231 18.83 7.35 -13.44
C GLY A 231 18.17 7.83 -14.72
N SER A 232 18.79 7.52 -15.86
CA SER A 232 18.19 7.63 -17.19
C SER A 232 16.96 6.71 -17.34
N PRO A 233 16.09 6.93 -18.32
CA PRO A 233 14.97 6.03 -18.59
C PRO A 233 15.41 4.57 -18.75
N GLU A 234 16.51 4.31 -19.46
CA GLU A 234 17.05 2.97 -19.68
C GLU A 234 17.47 2.30 -18.38
N THR A 235 18.21 3.03 -17.53
CA THR A 235 18.64 2.55 -16.20
C THR A 235 17.43 2.24 -15.32
N VAL A 236 16.43 3.14 -15.30
CA VAL A 236 15.23 2.98 -14.49
C VAL A 236 14.38 1.80 -14.96
N ILE A 237 14.16 1.63 -16.27
CA ILE A 237 13.42 0.49 -16.84
C ILE A 237 14.09 -0.82 -16.46
N LYS A 238 15.40 -0.94 -16.68
CA LYS A 238 16.16 -2.16 -16.37
C LYS A 238 16.01 -2.55 -14.90
N ASN A 239 16.20 -1.59 -14.00
CA ASN A 239 16.15 -1.85 -12.56
C ASN A 239 14.72 -2.12 -12.08
N LEU A 240 13.71 -1.45 -12.63
CA LEU A 240 12.31 -1.71 -12.29
C LEU A 240 11.84 -3.08 -12.77
N ARG A 241 12.24 -3.51 -13.97
CA ARG A 241 11.96 -4.89 -14.43
C ARG A 241 12.56 -5.92 -13.49
N GLY A 242 13.84 -5.77 -13.14
CA GLY A 242 14.48 -6.64 -12.17
C GLY A 242 13.82 -6.64 -10.79
N ALA A 243 13.31 -5.48 -10.34
CA ALA A 243 12.55 -5.38 -9.10
C ALA A 243 11.20 -6.12 -9.19
N VAL A 244 10.43 -5.89 -10.26
CA VAL A 244 9.11 -6.51 -10.49
C VAL A 244 9.23 -8.03 -10.59
N GLU A 245 10.20 -8.52 -11.36
CA GLU A 245 10.47 -9.95 -11.54
C GLU A 245 10.98 -10.58 -10.24
N GLY A 246 11.96 -9.95 -9.57
CA GLY A 246 12.53 -10.47 -8.34
C GLY A 246 11.56 -10.50 -7.16
N LEU A 247 10.65 -9.52 -7.07
CA LEU A 247 9.58 -9.49 -6.06
C LEU A 247 8.36 -10.34 -6.45
N ARG A 248 8.25 -10.69 -7.74
CA ARG A 248 7.09 -11.28 -8.39
C ARG A 248 5.79 -10.48 -8.12
N VAL A 249 5.77 -9.18 -8.40
CA VAL A 249 4.59 -8.32 -8.12
C VAL A 249 3.88 -7.90 -9.40
N GLY A 250 2.55 -7.95 -9.39
CA GLY A 250 1.71 -7.45 -10.49
C GLY A 250 1.35 -5.98 -10.35
N HIS A 251 1.36 -5.45 -9.12
CA HIS A 251 1.06 -4.04 -8.84
C HIS A 251 2.29 -3.28 -8.34
N LEU A 252 2.90 -2.48 -9.20
CA LEU A 252 3.97 -1.57 -8.79
C LEU A 252 3.39 -0.20 -8.40
N MET A 253 3.54 0.17 -7.12
CA MET A 253 3.24 1.52 -6.65
C MET A 253 4.51 2.36 -6.71
N THR A 254 4.51 3.44 -7.49
CA THR A 254 5.67 4.32 -7.63
C THR A 254 5.51 5.62 -6.86
N LEU A 255 6.45 5.92 -5.98
CA LEU A 255 6.56 7.23 -5.34
C LEU A 255 7.42 8.15 -6.22
N LEU A 256 6.76 9.07 -6.92
CA LEU A 256 7.40 9.99 -7.89
C LEU A 256 7.65 11.40 -7.31
N GLN A 257 7.14 11.65 -6.10
CA GLN A 257 7.46 12.82 -5.30
C GLN A 257 8.19 12.37 -4.04
N ILE A 258 9.42 12.82 -3.84
CA ILE A 258 10.26 12.38 -2.73
C ILE A 258 10.71 13.58 -1.92
N GLY A 259 10.49 13.53 -0.60
CA GLY A 259 11.00 14.51 0.34
C GLY A 259 10.61 15.94 -0.01
N SER A 260 11.61 16.79 -0.21
CA SER A 260 11.46 18.23 -0.44
C SER A 260 11.41 18.63 -1.91
N MET A 261 11.16 17.69 -2.84
CA MET A 261 11.07 17.99 -4.27
C MET A 261 10.10 19.15 -4.55
N PRO A 262 10.51 20.21 -5.27
CA PRO A 262 9.60 21.26 -5.70
C PRO A 262 8.59 20.72 -6.71
N LYS A 263 7.51 21.47 -6.90
CA LYS A 263 6.40 21.07 -7.78
C LYS A 263 6.88 20.80 -9.20
N GLU A 264 7.72 21.66 -9.74
CA GLU A 264 8.22 21.60 -11.12
C GLU A 264 9.07 20.35 -11.34
N LEU A 265 9.93 20.02 -10.38
CA LEU A 265 10.75 18.81 -10.42
C LEU A 265 9.89 17.54 -10.27
N THR A 266 8.85 17.59 -9.44
CA THR A 266 7.88 16.50 -9.28
C THR A 266 7.12 16.25 -10.58
N LEU A 267 6.65 17.30 -11.26
CA LEU A 267 5.97 17.19 -12.53
C LEU A 267 6.89 16.64 -13.61
N LYS A 268 8.14 17.13 -13.70
CA LYS A 268 9.16 16.60 -14.61
C LYS A 268 9.39 15.10 -14.38
N ASN A 269 9.63 14.68 -13.13
CA ASN A 269 9.85 13.27 -12.79
C ASN A 269 8.64 12.40 -13.19
N THR A 270 7.43 12.90 -12.91
CA THR A 270 6.17 12.19 -13.21
C THR A 270 5.96 12.05 -14.72
N GLU A 271 6.19 13.11 -15.49
CA GLU A 271 6.06 13.10 -16.95
C GLU A 271 7.07 12.16 -17.60
N MET A 272 8.34 12.24 -17.19
CA MET A 272 9.39 11.34 -17.70
C MET A 272 9.09 9.88 -17.36
N PHE A 273 8.66 9.58 -16.13
CA PHE A 273 8.24 8.22 -15.77
C PHE A 273 7.06 7.75 -16.65
N ALA A 274 6.02 8.57 -16.79
CA ALA A 274 4.80 8.19 -17.51
C ALA A 274 5.05 7.97 -19.02
N THR A 275 5.93 8.77 -19.64
CA THR A 275 6.14 8.76 -21.09
C THR A 275 7.32 7.91 -21.53
N GLN A 276 8.36 7.77 -20.69
CA GLN A 276 9.62 7.12 -21.07
C GLN A 276 9.90 5.83 -20.31
N VAL A 277 9.22 5.56 -19.20
CA VAL A 277 9.46 4.35 -18.38
C VAL A 277 8.25 3.43 -18.35
N LYS A 278 7.08 3.93 -17.92
CA LYS A 278 5.85 3.15 -17.72
C LYS A 278 5.49 2.24 -18.91
N PRO A 279 5.53 2.70 -20.18
CA PRO A 279 5.15 1.85 -21.32
C PRO A 279 6.00 0.57 -21.46
N TYR A 280 7.22 0.54 -20.91
CA TYR A 280 8.12 -0.61 -20.97
C TYR A 280 7.95 -1.60 -19.80
N LEU A 281 7.09 -1.25 -18.83
CA LEU A 281 6.72 -2.06 -17.68
C LEU A 281 5.29 -2.61 -17.79
N GLU A 282 4.52 -2.13 -18.77
CA GLU A 282 3.22 -2.69 -19.08
C GLU A 282 3.37 -4.14 -19.55
N ASN A 283 2.33 -4.95 -19.33
CA ASN A 283 2.19 -6.28 -19.90
C ASN A 283 3.28 -7.29 -19.48
N MET A 284 3.92 -7.08 -18.33
CA MET A 284 4.92 -8.03 -17.79
C MET A 284 4.31 -9.37 -17.33
N TRP A 285 3.00 -9.42 -17.16
CA TRP A 285 2.26 -10.57 -16.61
C TRP A 285 0.96 -10.83 -17.38
N ASP A 286 0.94 -10.61 -18.70
CA ASP A 286 -0.25 -10.75 -19.56
C ASP A 286 -0.91 -12.13 -19.51
N GLU A 287 -0.16 -13.16 -19.10
CA GLU A 287 -0.66 -14.50 -18.90
C GLU A 287 -1.53 -14.66 -17.64
N TYR A 288 -1.57 -13.66 -16.76
CA TYR A 288 -2.36 -13.64 -15.53
C TYR A 288 -3.50 -12.62 -15.60
N GLU A 289 -4.66 -13.02 -15.08
CA GLU A 289 -5.80 -12.10 -14.89
C GLU A 289 -5.62 -11.26 -13.62
N ASP A 290 -5.74 -9.94 -13.75
CA ASP A 290 -5.80 -9.00 -12.63
C ASP A 290 -7.25 -8.81 -12.14
N ARG A 291 -7.70 -9.74 -11.30
CA ARG A 291 -9.03 -9.69 -10.66
C ARG A 291 -9.13 -8.72 -9.48
N TRP A 292 -8.04 -8.03 -9.12
CA TRP A 292 -7.98 -7.09 -7.99
C TRP A 292 -7.92 -5.63 -8.41
N TRP A 293 -7.98 -5.35 -9.72
CA TRP A 293 -8.13 -4.01 -10.25
C TRP A 293 -9.59 -3.55 -10.22
N PRO A 294 -9.87 -2.27 -9.93
CA PRO A 294 -11.24 -1.76 -9.95
C PRO A 294 -11.84 -1.85 -11.35
N GLN A 295 -13.15 -2.06 -11.40
CA GLN A 295 -13.95 -2.15 -12.63
C GLN A 295 -14.82 -0.89 -12.76
N PRO A 296 -14.27 0.23 -13.25
CA PRO A 296 -14.99 1.49 -13.32
C PRO A 296 -16.08 1.47 -14.39
N LEU A 297 -17.05 2.38 -14.27
CA LEU A 297 -18.02 2.62 -15.33
C LEU A 297 -17.31 3.06 -16.63
N GLU A 298 -17.75 2.54 -17.77
CA GLU A 298 -17.21 2.89 -19.10
C GLU A 298 -17.33 4.40 -19.39
N ARG A 299 -18.37 5.05 -18.85
CA ARG A 299 -18.58 6.49 -18.99
C ARG A 299 -19.02 7.08 -17.65
N ARG A 300 -18.45 8.25 -17.32
CA ARG A 300 -18.90 9.02 -16.16
C ARG A 300 -20.30 9.54 -16.46
N GLU A 301 -21.32 8.95 -15.85
CA GLU A 301 -22.67 9.52 -15.91
C GLU A 301 -22.66 10.86 -15.17
N VAL A 302 -22.81 11.95 -15.92
CA VAL A 302 -23.01 13.27 -15.35
C VAL A 302 -24.50 13.40 -15.07
N ALA A 303 -24.88 13.52 -13.80
CA ALA A 303 -26.25 13.82 -13.42
C ALA A 303 -26.72 15.10 -14.17
N GLY A 304 -27.69 14.94 -15.07
CA GLY A 304 -28.23 16.02 -15.91
C GLY A 304 -28.15 15.79 -17.43
N ALA A 305 -27.49 14.73 -17.92
CA ALA A 305 -27.43 14.42 -19.36
C ALA A 305 -28.61 13.56 -19.88
N ALA A 306 -29.65 13.36 -19.07
CA ALA A 306 -30.86 12.67 -19.50
C ALA A 306 -31.92 13.68 -19.99
N SER A 307 -32.31 13.55 -21.26
CA SER A 307 -33.43 14.18 -21.98
C SER A 307 -33.31 15.67 -22.36
N ALA A 308 -32.55 15.94 -23.42
CA ALA A 308 -32.91 16.98 -24.40
C ALA A 308 -33.04 16.29 -25.76
N GLY A 309 -34.15 15.58 -25.94
CA GLY A 309 -34.39 14.75 -27.12
C GLY A 309 -35.65 13.92 -26.94
N ASP A 310 -36.79 14.61 -26.99
CA ASP A 310 -38.05 14.19 -27.61
C ASP A 310 -38.92 15.45 -27.80
#